data_AF-A0A0A2B271-F1
#
_entry.id   AF-A0A0A2B271-F1
#
_cell.length_a   1.000
_cell.length_b   1.000
_cell.length_c   1.000
_cell.angle_alpha   90.00
_cell.angle_beta   90.00
_cell.angle_gamma   90.00
#
_symmetry.space_group_name_H-M   'P 1'
#
loop_
_entity.id
_entity.type
_entity.pdbx_description
1 polymer ?
#
loop_
_entity_poly.entity_id
_entity_poly.type
_entity_poly.pdbx_seq_one_letter_code
_entity_poly.pdbx_strand_id
1 'polypeptide(L)'
;MEHKVYSANSFDIHYDFLVENGIDCLTWKLLKLPLLNQASIEIIRQPNHRLIWLSRLDHELSDNRGFVKRIDHGIFKSVHDKLESEYYRFILDGELLYGLFEISGNFCRLSKNY
;
A
#
# COMPACT_ATOMS: atom_id res chain seq x y z
N MET A 1 0.86 1.58 -5.53
CA MET A 1 0.70 2.58 -6.61
C MET A 1 1.39 3.84 -6.18
N GLU A 2 2.24 4.46 -7.01
CA GLU A 2 2.69 5.85 -6.80
C GLU A 2 1.58 6.80 -7.27
N HIS A 3 1.22 7.79 -6.45
CA HIS A 3 0.29 8.86 -6.78
C HIS A 3 1.04 10.18 -6.78
N LYS A 4 1.14 10.80 -7.96
CA LYS A 4 1.59 12.18 -8.13
C LYS A 4 0.38 13.09 -8.10
N VAL A 5 0.20 13.83 -7.01
CA VAL A 5 -0.91 14.77 -6.85
C VAL A 5 -0.58 16.05 -7.59
N TYR A 6 -1.53 16.55 -8.36
CA TYR A 6 -1.42 17.87 -8.96
C TYR A 6 -1.97 18.90 -7.97
N SER A 7 -1.10 19.77 -7.49
CA SER A 7 -1.53 20.97 -6.77
C SER A 7 -1.01 22.20 -7.50
N ALA A 8 -1.73 23.32 -7.37
CA ALA A 8 -1.40 24.55 -8.09
C ALA A 8 0.03 25.05 -7.78
N ASN A 9 0.60 24.71 -6.63
CA ASN A 9 1.87 25.26 -6.13
C ASN A 9 2.90 24.21 -5.67
N SER A 10 2.60 22.90 -5.72
CA SER A 10 3.54 21.84 -5.35
C SER A 10 3.19 20.49 -5.98
N PHE A 11 4.20 19.64 -6.15
CA PHE A 11 4.02 18.22 -6.44
C PHE A 11 4.14 17.45 -5.14
N ASP A 12 3.07 16.77 -4.74
CA ASP A 12 3.10 15.77 -3.66
C ASP A 12 3.14 14.38 -4.28
N ILE A 13 4.07 13.55 -3.81
CA ILE A 13 4.18 12.15 -4.24
C ILE A 13 4.03 11.28 -3.01
N HIS A 14 3.08 10.35 -3.08
CA HIS A 14 2.91 9.31 -2.07
C HIS A 14 2.62 7.98 -2.75
N TYR A 15 2.51 6.93 -1.94
CA TYR A 15 2.26 5.58 -2.41
C TYR A 15 1.02 5.03 -1.74
N ASP A 16 0.09 4.52 -2.54
CA ASP A 16 -1.02 3.73 -2.05
C ASP A 16 -0.65 2.25 -2.04
N PHE A 17 -0.71 1.62 -0.88
CA PHE A 17 -0.61 0.19 -0.71
C PHE A 17 -2.02 -0.40 -0.69
N LEU A 18 -2.33 -1.28 -1.65
CA LEU A 18 -3.64 -1.89 -1.82
C LEU A 18 -3.53 -3.40 -1.66
N VAL A 19 -4.42 -3.99 -0.86
CA VAL A 19 -4.51 -5.44 -0.65
C VAL A 19 -5.92 -5.90 -0.97
N GLU A 20 -6.07 -6.91 -1.83
CA GLU A 20 -7.37 -7.51 -2.12
C GLU A 20 -8.02 -8.07 -0.85
N ASN A 21 -9.29 -7.73 -0.62
CA ASN A 21 -10.07 -8.21 0.51
C ASN A 21 -11.52 -8.43 0.11
N GLY A 22 -11.79 -9.58 -0.51
CA GLY A 22 -13.12 -9.94 -0.97
C GLY A 22 -13.57 -9.08 -2.17
N ILE A 23 -14.44 -8.10 -1.92
CA ILE A 23 -15.05 -7.28 -2.98
C ILE A 23 -14.35 -5.93 -3.20
N ASP A 24 -13.38 -5.59 -2.35
CA ASP A 24 -12.67 -4.32 -2.38
C ASP A 24 -11.19 -4.50 -2.01
N CYS A 25 -10.47 -3.37 -1.95
CA CYS A 25 -9.09 -3.33 -1.52
C CYS A 25 -8.97 -2.55 -0.20
N LEU A 26 -8.40 -3.18 0.81
CA LEU A 26 -7.87 -2.43 1.96
C LEU A 26 -6.76 -1.52 1.43
N THR A 27 -6.79 -0.25 1.82
CA THR A 27 -5.87 0.75 1.26
C THR A 27 -5.22 1.59 2.35
N TRP A 28 -3.92 1.82 2.20
CA TRP A 28 -3.15 2.71 3.06
C TRP A 28 -2.30 3.66 2.22
N LYS A 29 -2.25 4.93 2.63
CA LYS A 29 -1.33 5.94 2.09
C LYS A 29 -0.01 5.87 2.85
N LEU A 30 1.08 5.81 2.10
CA LEU A 30 2.46 5.78 2.55
C LEU A 30 3.19 7.00 1.97
N LEU A 31 3.82 7.82 2.82
CA LEU A 31 4.64 8.95 2.33
C LEU A 31 6.00 8.50 1.77
N LYS A 32 6.42 7.30 2.12
CA LYS A 32 7.63 6.63 1.62
C LYS A 32 7.42 5.12 1.65
N LEU A 33 8.14 4.38 0.82
CA LEU A 33 8.11 2.91 0.88
C LEU A 33 8.87 2.41 2.12
N PRO A 34 8.38 1.36 2.82
CA PRO A 34 9.15 0.73 3.86
C PRO A 34 10.32 -0.03 3.25
N LEU A 35 11.48 0.09 3.87
CA LEU A 35 12.69 -0.61 3.45
C LEU A 35 12.85 -1.90 4.25
N LEU A 36 13.36 -2.94 3.59
CA LEU A 36 13.54 -4.25 4.18
C LEU A 36 14.41 -4.19 5.44
N ASN A 37 13.91 -4.77 6.53
CA ASN A 37 14.56 -4.82 7.84
C ASN A 37 14.89 -3.45 8.45
N GLN A 38 14.15 -2.39 8.06
CA GLN A 38 14.27 -1.08 8.70
C GLN A 38 13.17 -0.82 9.73
N ALA A 39 13.29 0.33 10.42
CA ALA A 39 12.30 0.80 11.37
C ALA A 39 10.92 0.97 10.73
N SER A 40 9.89 0.92 11.57
CA SER A 40 8.53 1.18 11.10
C SER A 40 8.37 2.59 10.56
N ILE A 41 7.41 2.76 9.64
CA ILE A 41 7.06 4.04 9.04
C ILE A 41 5.59 4.32 9.27
N GLU A 42 5.24 5.60 9.36
CA GLU A 42 3.85 6.03 9.47
C GLU A 42 3.09 5.77 8.15
N ILE A 43 1.85 5.31 8.31
CA ILE A 43 0.89 5.08 7.24
C ILE A 43 -0.46 5.68 7.65
N ILE A 44 -1.30 5.97 6.67
CA ILE A 44 -2.63 6.51 6.90
C ILE A 44 -3.65 5.58 6.26
N ARG A 45 -4.55 4.99 7.05
CA ARG A 45 -5.65 4.19 6.52
C ARG A 45 -6.54 5.05 5.62
N GLN A 46 -6.80 4.56 4.41
CA GLN A 46 -7.69 5.19 3.44
C GLN A 46 -9.02 4.42 3.35
N PRO A 47 -10.07 5.04 2.78
CA PRO A 47 -11.25 4.30 2.33
C PRO A 47 -10.86 3.13 1.41
N ASN A 48 -11.61 2.04 1.48
CA ASN A 48 -11.35 0.90 0.61
C ASN A 48 -11.54 1.28 -0.86
N HIS A 49 -10.67 0.76 -1.71
CA HIS A 49 -10.70 1.02 -3.15
C HIS A 49 -11.38 -0.12 -3.90
N ARG A 50 -11.87 0.17 -5.11
CA ARG A 50 -12.43 -0.85 -6.01
C ARG A 50 -11.32 -1.75 -6.56
N LEU A 51 -11.63 -3.04 -6.73
CA LEU A 51 -10.69 -4.05 -7.27
C LEU A 51 -10.04 -3.67 -8.62
N ILE A 52 -10.70 -2.85 -9.44
CA ILE A 52 -10.17 -2.36 -10.72
C ILE A 52 -8.79 -1.68 -10.58
N TRP A 53 -8.47 -1.13 -9.41
CA TRP A 53 -7.16 -0.51 -9.16
C TRP A 53 -6.02 -1.53 -9.13
N LEU A 54 -6.30 -2.79 -8.74
CA LEU A 54 -5.31 -3.87 -8.73
C LEU A 54 -4.90 -4.34 -10.14
N SER A 55 -5.61 -3.94 -11.20
CA SER A 55 -5.28 -4.29 -12.59
C SER A 55 -4.76 -3.10 -13.42
N ARG A 56 -4.80 -1.87 -12.90
CA ARG A 56 -4.31 -0.68 -13.60
C ARG A 56 -2.78 -0.59 -13.56
N LEU A 57 -2.15 -0.38 -14.71
CA LEU A 57 -0.73 -0.05 -14.79
C LEU A 57 -0.49 1.43 -14.50
N ASP A 58 -1.35 2.29 -15.04
CA ASP A 58 -1.39 3.72 -14.73
C ASP A 58 -2.79 4.29 -15.01
N HIS A 59 -3.05 5.50 -14.50
CA HIS A 59 -4.28 6.23 -14.77
C HIS A 59 -4.17 7.71 -14.40
N GLU A 60 -4.68 8.58 -15.28
CA GLU A 60 -4.98 9.98 -14.95
C GLU A 60 -6.28 10.04 -14.13
N LEU A 61 -6.24 10.70 -12.97
CA LEU A 61 -7.41 10.86 -12.12
C LEU A 61 -8.29 12.02 -12.61
N SER A 62 -9.61 11.87 -12.42
CA SER A 62 -10.56 12.95 -12.70
C SER A 62 -10.27 14.20 -11.85
N ASP A 63 -10.78 15.34 -12.30
CA ASP A 63 -10.80 16.60 -11.55
C ASP A 63 -9.40 17.13 -11.19
N ASN A 64 -8.42 16.85 -12.04
CA ASN A 64 -7.03 17.29 -11.87
C ASN A 64 -6.44 16.81 -10.53
N ARG A 65 -6.87 15.64 -10.03
CA ARG A 65 -6.38 15.06 -8.77
C ARG A 65 -5.01 14.40 -8.90
N GLY A 66 -4.50 14.28 -10.11
CA GLY A 66 -3.16 13.78 -10.38
C GLY A 66 -3.14 12.46 -11.14
N PHE A 67 -1.96 11.85 -11.17
CA PHE A 67 -1.69 10.64 -11.94
C PHE A 67 -1.21 9.53 -11.02
N VAL A 68 -1.75 8.33 -11.23
CA VAL A 68 -1.32 7.13 -10.51
C VAL A 68 -0.59 6.17 -11.42
N LYS A 69 0.49 5.56 -10.93
CA LYS A 69 1.27 4.56 -11.64
C LYS A 69 1.59 3.38 -10.74
N ARG A 70 1.50 2.17 -11.27
CA ARG A 70 1.98 0.96 -10.62
C ARG A 70 3.51 0.96 -10.61
N ILE A 71 4.05 0.81 -9.41
CA ILE A 71 5.50 0.68 -9.20
C ILE A 71 5.88 -0.73 -8.72
N ASP A 72 4.92 -1.48 -8.21
CA ASP A 72 5.09 -2.85 -7.75
C ASP A 72 3.74 -3.56 -7.77
N HIS A 73 3.77 -4.88 -7.90
CA HIS A 73 2.63 -5.76 -7.71
C HIS A 73 3.10 -7.18 -7.42
N GLY A 74 2.24 -7.99 -6.83
CA GLY A 74 2.55 -9.37 -6.52
C GLY A 74 1.35 -10.11 -5.99
N ILE A 75 1.60 -11.34 -5.55
CA ILE A 75 0.67 -12.10 -4.72
C ILE A 75 1.04 -11.92 -3.25
N PHE A 76 0.12 -12.27 -2.37
CA PHE A 76 0.39 -12.25 -0.94
C PHE A 76 -0.27 -13.44 -0.24
N LYS A 77 0.21 -13.73 0.97
CA LYS A 77 -0.45 -14.63 1.91
C LYS A 77 -0.75 -13.88 3.20
N SER A 78 -2.00 -13.89 3.64
CA SER A 78 -2.37 -13.34 4.95
C SER A 78 -1.90 -14.27 6.07
N VAL A 79 -1.15 -13.72 7.01
CA VAL A 79 -0.77 -14.39 8.26
C VAL A 79 -1.79 -13.97 9.31
N HIS A 80 -2.61 -14.92 9.77
CA HIS A 80 -3.67 -14.63 10.72
C HIS A 80 -3.21 -15.00 12.12
N ASP A 81 -3.09 -14.00 13.00
CA ASP A 81 -3.03 -14.21 14.44
C ASP A 81 -4.42 -13.91 15.03
N LYS A 82 -4.91 -14.83 15.86
CA LYS A 82 -6.35 -14.97 16.19
C LYS A 82 -7.03 -13.82 16.96
N LEU A 83 -6.42 -12.65 17.18
CA LEU A 83 -6.84 -11.82 18.32
C LEU A 83 -6.99 -10.31 18.14
N GLU A 84 -6.58 -9.66 17.05
CA GLU A 84 -6.63 -8.18 17.00
C GLU A 84 -7.20 -7.62 15.70
N SER A 85 -8.33 -6.91 15.82
CA SER A 85 -8.77 -5.96 14.80
C SER A 85 -7.73 -4.85 14.75
N GLU A 86 -7.22 -4.52 13.55
CA GLU A 86 -6.18 -3.51 13.27
C GLU A 86 -4.72 -3.99 13.26
N TYR A 87 -4.48 -5.28 13.43
CA TYR A 87 -3.18 -5.88 13.11
C TYR A 87 -3.26 -6.71 11.84
N TYR A 88 -2.52 -6.29 10.81
CA TYR A 88 -2.45 -6.99 9.53
C TYR A 88 -1.04 -7.51 9.28
N ARG A 89 -0.93 -8.77 8.87
CA ARG A 89 0.34 -9.37 8.48
C ARG A 89 0.19 -10.05 7.12
N PHE A 90 1.06 -9.69 6.20
CA PHE A 90 1.09 -10.23 4.85
C PHE A 90 2.49 -10.72 4.54
N ILE A 91 2.62 -11.91 3.96
CA ILE A 91 3.82 -12.32 3.25
C ILE A 91 3.65 -11.84 1.81
N LEU A 92 4.41 -10.82 1.42
CA LEU A 92 4.38 -10.21 0.10
C LEU A 92 5.39 -10.88 -0.84
N ASP A 93 5.01 -11.00 -2.10
CA ASP A 93 5.82 -11.55 -3.20
C ASP A 93 5.79 -10.59 -4.41
N GLY A 94 6.21 -9.34 -4.17
CA GLY A 94 6.44 -8.32 -5.20
C GLY A 94 7.93 -8.16 -5.52
N GLU A 95 8.27 -7.26 -6.44
CA GLU A 95 9.68 -6.97 -6.79
C GLU A 95 10.31 -5.98 -5.80
N LEU A 96 9.56 -4.95 -5.39
CA LEU A 96 10.04 -3.92 -4.45
C LEU A 96 9.66 -4.26 -3.01
N LEU A 97 8.43 -4.73 -2.80
CA LEU A 97 7.88 -5.10 -1.51
C LEU A 97 7.73 -6.62 -1.44
N TYR A 98 8.69 -7.27 -0.78
CA TYR A 98 8.70 -8.72 -0.57
C TYR A 98 9.10 -9.08 0.86
N GLY A 99 8.60 -10.21 1.35
CA GLY A 99 8.81 -10.66 2.74
C GLY A 99 7.61 -10.35 3.63
N LEU A 100 7.83 -10.33 4.95
CA LEU A 100 6.78 -10.09 5.93
C LEU A 100 6.52 -8.58 6.09
N PHE A 101 5.34 -8.16 5.67
CA PHE A 101 4.79 -6.81 5.85
C PHE A 101 3.78 -6.80 6.98
N GLU A 102 4.01 -5.95 7.97
CA GLU A 102 3.20 -5.86 9.19
C GLU A 102 2.61 -4.46 9.28
N ILE A 103 1.32 -4.36 9.61
CA ILE A 103 0.63 -3.12 9.93
C ILE A 103 0.09 -3.24 11.35
N SER A 104 0.43 -2.28 12.21
CA SER A 104 -0.13 -2.15 13.56
C SER A 104 -0.53 -0.69 13.78
N GLY A 105 -1.83 -0.43 13.89
CA GLY A 105 -2.37 0.92 13.93
C GLY A 105 -1.96 1.74 12.71
N ASN A 106 -1.28 2.87 12.94
CA ASN A 106 -0.81 3.79 11.89
C ASN A 106 0.65 3.56 11.47
N PHE A 107 1.20 2.38 11.73
CA PHE A 107 2.58 2.07 11.36
C PHE A 107 2.65 0.79 10.53
N CYS A 108 3.58 0.76 9.57
CA CYS A 108 3.97 -0.48 8.92
C CYS A 108 5.48 -0.76 9.00
N ARG A 109 5.86 -2.03 8.85
CA ARG A 109 7.25 -2.47 8.71
C ARG A 109 7.36 -3.58 7.67
N LEU A 110 8.47 -3.60 6.94
CA LEU A 110 8.84 -4.71 6.06
C LEU A 110 10.06 -5.45 6.62
N SER A 111 9.98 -6.77 6.73
CA SER A 111 11.05 -7.62 7.23
C SER A 111 11.25 -8.86 6.36
N LYS A 112 12.45 -9.44 6.36
CA LYS A 112 12.68 -10.73 5.69
C LYS A 112 11.83 -11.80 6.36
N ASN A 113 11.09 -12.54 5.55
CA ASN A 113 10.47 -13.78 5.99
C ASN A 113 11.54 -14.89 5.94
N TYR A 114 11.82 -15.54 7.07
CA TYR A 114 12.79 -16.63 7.17
C TYR A 114 12.13 -17.99 6.95
#